data_AF-A0A972X7P8-F1
#
_entry.id   AF-A0A972X7P8-F1
#
_cell.length_a   1.000
_cell.length_b   1.000
_cell.length_c   1.000
_cell.angle_alpha   90.00
_cell.angle_beta   90.00
_cell.angle_gamma   90.00
#
_symmetry.space_group_name_H-M   'P 1'
#
loop_
_entity.id
_entity.type
_entity.pdbx_description
1 polymer ?
#
loop_
_entity_poly.entity_id
_entity_poly.type
_entity_poly.pdbx_seq_one_letter_code
_entity_poly.pdbx_strand_id
1 'polypeptide(L)' 'MHTEMPCDAGAIIKCPVCRATQAARQVCRRCSADLALLVRVNNSSLAARRRLAEAVAAGDDVAQARLRRYLRWLHG' A
#
# COMPACT_ATOMS: atom_id res chain seq x y z
N MET A 1 17.24 26.72 -2.23
CA MET A 1 16.74 25.83 -1.16
C MET A 1 16.15 24.61 -1.84
N HIS A 2 16.90 23.52 -1.91
CA HIS A 2 16.36 22.25 -2.41
C HIS A 2 15.53 21.65 -1.29
N THR A 3 14.21 21.71 -1.43
CA THR A 3 13.29 20.97 -0.58
C THR A 3 13.53 19.50 -0.89
N GLU A 4 14.27 18.84 -0.03
CA GLU A 4 14.37 17.38 0.00
C GLU A 4 12.96 16.87 0.27
N MET A 5 12.21 16.56 -0.80
CA MET A 5 11.00 15.77 -0.69
C MET A 5 11.40 14.52 0.09
N PRO A 6 10.76 14.19 1.22
CA PRO A 6 11.05 12.93 1.88
C PRO A 6 10.76 11.85 0.86
N CYS A 7 11.82 11.23 0.34
CA CYS A 7 11.74 9.99 -0.40
C CYS A 7 10.98 9.05 0.50
N ASP A 8 9.69 8.92 0.17
CA ASP A 8 8.78 7.85 0.48
C ASP A 8 9.52 6.79 1.30
N ALA A 9 9.41 6.87 2.63
CA ALA A 9 9.80 5.77 3.50
C ALA A 9 8.78 4.67 3.19
N GLY A 10 8.92 4.09 2.00
CA GLY A 10 7.92 3.29 1.35
C GLY A 10 7.64 2.12 2.24
N ALA A 11 6.36 1.79 2.38
CA ALA A 11 5.91 0.74 3.26
C ALA A 11 6.83 -0.48 3.19
N ILE A 12 7.25 -0.98 4.36
CA ILE A 12 8.15 -2.12 4.42
C ILE A 12 7.39 -3.35 3.90
N ILE A 13 7.96 -4.01 2.90
CA ILE A 13 7.41 -5.24 2.30
C ILE A 13 8.36 -6.41 2.52
N LYS A 14 7.78 -7.62 2.58
CA LYS A 14 8.52 -8.88 2.58
C LYS A 14 8.44 -9.48 1.18
N CYS A 15 9.59 -9.74 0.56
CA CYS A 15 9.62 -10.43 -0.74
C CYS A 15 9.01 -11.82 -0.61
N PRO A 16 8.02 -12.21 -1.44
CA PRO A 16 7.40 -13.53 -1.37
C PRO A 16 8.35 -14.67 -1.82
N VAL A 17 9.37 -14.33 -2.62
CA VAL A 17 10.35 -15.28 -3.14
C VAL A 17 11.47 -15.55 -2.12
N CYS A 18 12.27 -14.53 -1.77
CA CYS A 18 13.44 -14.70 -0.90
C CYS A 18 13.20 -14.33 0.57
N ARG A 19 11.99 -13.88 0.93
CA ARG A 19 11.61 -13.47 2.29
C ARG A 19 12.38 -12.28 2.87
N ALA A 20 13.20 -11.60 2.07
CA ALA A 20 13.89 -10.39 2.48
C ALA A 20 12.90 -9.26 2.79
N THR A 21 13.09 -8.64 3.96
CA THR A 21 12.39 -7.41 4.35
C THR A 21 13.13 -6.20 3.78
N GLN A 22 12.40 -5.31 3.13
CA GLN A 22 12.96 -4.15 2.44
C GLN A 22 11.90 -3.05 2.28
N ALA A 23 12.35 -1.82 1.98
CA ALA A 23 11.45 -0.76 1.52
C ALA A 23 10.71 -1.19 0.24
N ALA A 24 9.48 -0.72 0.08
CA ALA A 24 8.69 -0.96 -1.13
C ALA A 24 9.44 -0.54 -2.38
N ARG A 25 9.68 -1.50 -3.27
CA ARG A 25 10.34 -1.33 -4.57
C ARG A 25 9.72 -2.29 -5.55
N GLN A 26 9.64 -1.90 -6.82
CA GLN A 26 9.10 -2.75 -7.89
C GLN A 26 9.94 -4.01 -8.12
N VAL A 27 11.20 -4.03 -7.70
CA VAL A 27 12.10 -5.20 -7.83
C VAL A 27 12.75 -5.49 -6.49
N CYS A 28 12.89 -6.78 -6.14
CA CYS A 28 13.58 -7.19 -4.93
C CYS A 28 15.07 -6.87 -4.98
N ARG A 29 15.59 -6.19 -3.95
CA ARG A 29 17.04 -5.85 -3.86
C ARG A 29 17.95 -7.06 -3.65
N ARG A 30 17.39 -8.21 -3.25
CA ARG A 30 18.15 -9.42 -2.91
C ARG A 30 18.12 -10.47 -4.01
N CYS A 31 16.93 -10.78 -4.53
CA CYS A 31 16.76 -11.88 -5.50
C CYS A 31 16.23 -11.43 -6.86
N SER A 32 16.11 -10.11 -7.08
CA SER A 32 15.64 -9.52 -8.35
C SER A 32 14.24 -9.96 -8.81
N ALA A 33 13.44 -10.56 -7.93
CA ALA A 33 12.05 -10.89 -8.21
C ALA A 33 11.25 -9.60 -8.50
N ASP A 34 10.33 -9.67 -9.46
CA ASP A 34 9.35 -8.62 -9.70
C ASP A 34 8.34 -8.55 -8.54
N LEU A 35 8.20 -7.34 -7.98
CA LEU A 35 7.33 -7.00 -6.88
C LEU A 35 6.35 -5.88 -7.26
N ALA A 36 6.26 -5.49 -8.53
CA ALA A 36 5.44 -4.37 -8.99
C ALA A 36 3.96 -4.53 -8.57
N LEU A 37 3.39 -5.73 -8.71
CA LEU A 37 2.02 -6.00 -8.28
C LEU A 37 1.85 -5.92 -6.76
N LEU A 38 2.81 -6.48 -6.00
CA LEU A 38 2.79 -6.43 -4.54
C LEU A 38 2.84 -4.98 -4.04
N VAL A 39 3.73 -4.16 -4.60
CA VAL A 39 3.82 -2.72 -4.28
C VAL A 39 2.53 -2.01 -4.63
N ARG A 40 1.94 -2.28 -5.81
CA ARG A 40 0.68 -1.67 -6.22
C ARG A 40 -0.47 -2.00 -5.28
N VAL A 41 -0.63 -3.28 -4.90
CA VAL A 41 -1.66 -3.71 -3.95
C VAL A 41 -1.47 -3.04 -2.59
N ASN A 42 -0.23 -2.97 -2.11
CA ASN A 42 0.06 -2.34 -0.82
C ASN A 42 -0.27 -0.83 -0.82
N ASN A 43 0.14 -0.12 -1.88
CA ASN A 43 -0.16 1.31 -2.04
C ASN A 43 -1.68 1.56 -2.15
N SER A 44 -2.39 0.76 -2.95
CA SER A 44 -3.85 0.83 -3.07
C SER A 44 -4.56 0.56 -1.75
N SER A 45 -4.07 -0.43 -0.98
CA SER A 45 -4.60 -0.75 0.35
C SER A 45 -4.39 0.41 1.33
N LEU A 46 -3.21 1.02 1.36
CA LEU A 46 -2.92 2.18 2.22
C LEU A 46 -3.81 3.38 1.87
N ALA A 47 -3.95 3.69 0.58
CA ALA A 47 -4.82 4.77 0.12
C ALA A 47 -6.29 4.51 0.48
N ALA A 48 -6.79 3.29 0.27
CA ALA A 48 -8.15 2.93 0.62
C ALA A 48 -8.42 2.99 2.14
N ARG A 49 -7.44 2.62 2.97
CA ARG A 49 -7.55 2.74 4.44
C ARG A 49 -7.61 4.20 4.89
N ARG A 50 -6.79 5.09 4.30
CA ARG A 50 -6.86 6.54 4.57
C ARG A 50 -8.22 7.12 4.22
N ARG A 51 -8.71 6.83 3.01
CA ARG A 51 -10.04 7.25 2.55
C ARG A 51 -11.17 6.67 3.41
N LEU A 52 -10.99 5.47 3.95
CA LEU A 52 -11.98 4.88 4.86
C LEU A 52 -12.02 5.65 6.18
N ALA A 53 -10.87 6.03 6.72
CA ALA A 53 -10.81 6.86 7.92
C ALA A 53 -11.49 8.23 7.69
N GLU A 54 -11.27 8.85 6.53
CA GLU A 54 -11.94 10.09 6.13
C GLU A 54 -13.47 9.91 6.03
N ALA A 55 -13.94 8.82 5.39
CA ALA A 55 -15.36 8.52 5.28
C ALA A 55 -16.02 8.24 6.63
N VAL A 56 -15.30 7.60 7.57
CA VAL A 56 -15.76 7.41 8.95
C VAL A 56 -15.89 8.75 9.67
N ALA A 57 -14.88 9.61 9.56
CA ALA A 57 -14.92 10.94 10.18
C ALA A 57 -16.05 11.83 9.63
N ALA A 58 -16.40 11.65 8.36
CA ALA A 58 -17.49 12.37 7.69
C ALA A 58 -18.88 11.73 7.88
N GLY A 59 -18.98 10.53 8.45
CA GLY A 59 -20.24 9.78 8.54
C GLY A 59 -20.78 9.29 7.18
N ASP A 60 -19.94 9.13 6.16
CA ASP A 60 -20.33 8.67 4.83
C ASP A 60 -20.39 7.13 4.78
N ASP A 61 -21.54 6.58 5.14
CA ASP A 61 -21.76 5.13 5.20
C ASP A 61 -21.64 4.43 3.84
N VAL A 62 -21.99 5.12 2.74
CA VAL A 62 -21.89 4.58 1.38
C VAL A 62 -20.42 4.41 0.99
N ALA A 63 -19.60 5.45 1.21
CA ALA A 63 -18.17 5.36 0.98
C ALA A 63 -17.51 4.33 1.89
N GLN A 64 -17.89 4.25 3.17
CA GLN A 64 -17.39 3.24 4.10
C GLN A 64 -17.65 1.82 3.58
N ALA A 65 -18.90 1.51 3.20
CA ALA A 65 -19.28 0.19 2.70
C ALA A 65 -18.50 -0.18 1.43
N ARG A 66 -18.37 0.75 0.49
CA ARG A 66 -17.60 0.58 -0.75
C ARG A 66 -16.12 0.32 -0.48
N LEU A 67 -15.49 1.11 0.39
CA LEU A 67 -14.07 0.99 0.72
C LEU A 67 -13.77 -0.29 1.50
N ARG A 68 -14.65 -0.70 2.43
CA ARG A 68 -14.53 -2.00 3.13
C ARG A 68 -14.63 -3.17 2.15
N ARG A 69 -15.55 -3.13 1.18
CA ARG A 69 -15.66 -4.15 0.14
C ARG A 69 -14.41 -4.21 -0.74
N TYR A 70 -13.89 -3.04 -1.14
CA TYR A 70 -12.66 -2.95 -1.93
C TYR A 70 -11.44 -3.51 -1.19
N LEU A 71 -11.30 -3.18 0.10
CA LEU A 71 -10.22 -3.71 0.94
C LEU A 71 -10.32 -5.23 1.09
N ARG A 72 -11.53 -5.80 1.26
CA ARG A 72 -11.71 -7.26 1.24
C ARG A 72 -11.24 -7.87 -0.07
N TRP A 73 -11.72 -7.34 -1.20
CA TRP A 73 -11.32 -7.84 -2.53
C TRP A 73 -9.80 -7.81 -2.77
N LEU A 74 -9.09 -6.79 -2.27
CA LEU A 74 -7.63 -6.70 -2.39
C LEU A 74 -6.86 -7.76 -1.58
N HIS A 75 -7.43 -8.25 -0.47
CA HIS A 75 -6.74 -9.13 0.48
C HIS A 75 -7.26 -10.57 0.52
N GLY A 76 -8.38 -10.87 -0.17
CA GLY A 76 -9.01 -12.19 -0.18
C GLY A 76 -10.02 -12.35 0.95
#